data_AF-A0AAD4GE14-F1
#
_entry.id   AF-A0AAD4GE14-F1
#
_cell.length_a   1.000
_cell.length_b   1.000
_cell.length_c   1.000
_cell.angle_alpha   90.00
_cell.angle_beta   90.00
_cell.angle_gamma   90.00
#
_symmetry.space_group_name_H-M   'P 1'
#
loop_
_entity.id
_entity.type
_entity.pdbx_description
1 polymer ?
#
loop_
_entity_poly.entity_id
_entity_poly.type
_entity_poly.pdbx_seq_one_letter_code
_entity_poly.pdbx_strand_id
1 'polypeptide(L)'
;MASTPSGPVTTINHTYESLNKSVLQGADFGYESESDRENREESVKPTRPFAGASSSGSTTADTSRRHSRKRILKIEKGRKATDRPPDGIKWSDEETTKMLECLLGAESVVFDSLRTNPKRAFMKVAERLFQGRRSWEAVKSRYERLRKTFSAIIKQESFTGGSGDPDNVESRTGAAQVHKEGESVFDLSPAALNKWHRIGWYMLFNDRWGNHPGLSQRTERWSGQLSDMEVVRIASDDSEPSDSLLIRPTKKVKLEASGVPESRQKRTTASPKPCLEMTCLQTNPAFLETTSNAKNSRLELLKQREQQELRSQEIRLVKERKEAELAEINAKVKTAREILATPDMPEDLKEAAKSVLLQYLT
;
A
#
# COMPACT_ATOMS: atom_id res chain seq x y z
N MET A 1 -48.44 -26.79 47.22
CA MET A 1 -47.56 -26.02 48.12
C MET A 1 -46.15 -26.59 47.99
N ALA A 2 -45.31 -25.97 47.18
CA ALA A 2 -43.93 -26.39 46.95
C ALA A 2 -43.03 -25.20 47.27
N SER A 3 -42.23 -25.33 48.33
CA SER A 3 -41.30 -24.32 48.81
C SER A 3 -40.03 -24.34 47.98
N THR A 4 -39.70 -23.21 47.35
CA THR A 4 -38.40 -22.95 46.72
C THR A 4 -37.43 -22.38 47.76
N PRO A 5 -36.17 -22.88 47.85
CA PRO A 5 -35.18 -22.36 48.76
C PRO A 5 -34.54 -21.07 48.21
N SER A 6 -34.56 -20.04 49.05
CA SER A 6 -33.87 -18.76 48.88
C SER A 6 -32.36 -18.95 49.01
N GLY A 7 -31.61 -18.71 47.93
CA GLY A 7 -30.15 -18.62 47.95
C GLY A 7 -29.66 -17.24 48.42
N PRO A 8 -28.47 -17.14 49.03
CA PRO A 8 -27.96 -15.89 49.58
C PRO A 8 -27.46 -14.94 48.49
N VAL A 9 -27.86 -13.68 48.60
CA VAL A 9 -27.35 -12.54 47.82
C VAL A 9 -25.95 -12.20 48.32
N THR A 10 -24.93 -12.45 47.49
CA THR A 10 -23.57 -11.97 47.75
C THR A 10 -23.43 -10.56 47.19
N THR A 11 -23.55 -9.57 48.08
CA THR A 11 -23.21 -8.17 47.80
C THR A 11 -21.69 -8.03 47.74
N ILE A 12 -21.12 -7.88 46.54
CA ILE A 12 -19.73 -7.47 46.35
C ILE A 12 -19.73 -5.99 45.98
N ASN A 13 -19.77 -5.15 47.01
CA ASN A 13 -19.32 -3.76 46.93
C ASN A 13 -18.04 -3.69 47.75
N HIS A 14 -16.88 -3.44 47.11
CA HIS A 14 -15.84 -2.58 47.67
C HIS A 14 -14.68 -2.38 46.67
N THR A 15 -14.34 -1.09 46.52
CA THR A 15 -12.99 -0.53 46.26
C THR A 15 -12.33 -0.75 44.91
N TYR A 16 -12.58 0.17 43.97
CA TYR A 16 -11.66 0.54 42.88
C TYR A 16 -11.55 2.07 42.70
N GLU A 17 -11.56 2.83 43.80
CA GLU A 17 -11.23 4.26 43.79
C GLU A 17 -10.02 4.52 44.69
N SER A 18 -8.81 4.25 44.21
CA SER A 18 -7.60 4.98 44.61
C SER A 18 -6.41 4.43 43.82
N LEU A 19 -6.17 4.92 42.59
CA LEU A 19 -4.86 4.81 41.91
C LEU A 19 -4.74 5.58 40.57
N ASN A 20 -5.46 6.69 40.35
CA ASN A 20 -5.30 7.51 39.13
C ASN A 20 -5.22 9.01 39.41
N LYS A 21 -4.31 9.43 40.31
CA LYS A 21 -4.06 10.87 40.59
C LYS A 21 -2.60 11.32 40.55
N SER A 22 -1.68 10.59 39.90
CA SER A 22 -0.26 10.99 39.86
C SER A 22 0.43 11.00 38.49
N VAL A 23 -0.30 10.95 37.36
CA VAL A 23 0.32 11.03 36.01
C VAL A 23 -0.30 12.15 35.17
N LEU A 24 -0.45 13.34 35.75
CA LEU A 24 -0.84 14.57 35.04
C LEU A 24 -0.07 15.77 35.60
N GLN A 25 1.26 15.68 35.56
CA GLN A 25 2.13 16.85 35.72
C GLN A 25 3.37 16.65 34.83
N GLY A 26 3.50 17.48 33.81
CA GLY A 26 4.74 17.62 33.04
C GLY A 26 4.70 17.08 31.61
N ALA A 27 3.85 17.64 30.75
CA ALA A 27 4.12 17.69 29.32
C ALA A 27 3.55 19.00 28.76
N ASP A 28 4.31 20.07 28.99
CA ASP A 28 4.13 21.38 28.38
C ASP A 28 4.45 21.23 26.88
N PHE A 29 3.47 20.77 26.10
CA PHE A 29 3.57 20.71 24.65
C PHE A 29 3.20 22.10 24.12
N GLY A 30 4.24 22.90 23.87
CA GLY A 30 4.13 24.15 23.12
C GLY A 30 3.50 23.89 21.76
N TYR A 31 2.26 24.36 21.60
CA TYR A 31 1.65 24.57 20.30
C TYR A 31 2.36 25.76 19.64
N GLU A 32 3.37 25.49 18.80
CA GLU A 32 3.85 26.49 17.86
C GLU A 32 2.76 26.71 16.80
N SER A 33 2.13 27.88 16.87
CA SER A 33 1.20 28.38 15.86
C SER A 33 1.89 28.50 14.50
N GLU A 34 1.27 27.95 13.46
CA GLU A 34 1.72 27.98 12.06
C GLU A 34 1.63 29.37 11.38
N SER A 35 1.69 30.47 12.14
CA SER A 35 1.50 31.84 11.62
C SER A 35 2.79 32.57 11.19
N ASP A 36 3.99 32.02 11.42
CA ASP A 36 5.24 32.77 11.22
C ASP A 36 6.14 32.27 10.07
N ARG A 37 5.62 31.46 9.13
CA ARG A 37 6.43 30.91 8.02
C ARG A 37 6.44 31.73 6.73
N GLU A 38 5.96 32.97 6.77
CA GLU A 38 5.93 33.89 5.64
C GLU A 38 6.85 35.09 5.89
N ASN A 39 8.16 34.92 5.66
CA ASN A 39 9.11 35.97 5.25
C ASN A 39 10.56 35.49 5.37
N ARG A 40 11.06 34.73 4.38
CA ARG A 40 12.52 34.67 4.14
C ARG A 40 12.90 34.15 2.75
N GLU A 41 12.66 34.95 1.71
CA GLU A 41 13.43 34.81 0.46
C GLU A 41 13.76 36.20 -0.09
N GLU A 42 14.95 36.72 0.25
CA GLU A 42 15.55 37.83 -0.48
C GLU A 42 17.06 37.59 -0.69
N SER A 43 17.43 37.63 -1.97
CA SER A 43 18.73 38.03 -2.52
C SER A 43 20.00 37.23 -2.17
N VAL A 44 20.45 36.37 -3.10
CA VAL A 44 21.85 36.41 -3.59
C VAL A 44 21.89 36.04 -5.10
N LYS A 45 22.24 37.01 -5.95
CA LYS A 45 22.68 36.78 -7.34
C LYS A 45 24.18 36.47 -7.35
N PRO A 46 24.67 35.45 -8.08
CA PRO A 46 26.08 35.37 -8.43
C PRO A 46 26.30 35.95 -9.83
N THR A 47 26.96 37.11 -9.85
CA THR A 47 27.58 37.74 -11.02
C THR A 47 28.72 36.86 -11.52
N ARG A 48 28.67 36.43 -12.79
CA ARG A 48 29.82 35.82 -13.48
C ARG A 48 30.55 36.89 -14.31
N PRO A 49 31.87 37.04 -14.16
CA PRO A 49 32.67 37.87 -15.05
C PRO A 49 32.98 37.17 -16.37
N PHE A 50 33.22 38.02 -17.37
CA PHE A 50 33.41 37.77 -18.80
C PHE A 50 34.90 37.68 -19.17
N ALA A 51 35.18 37.05 -20.32
CA ALA A 51 36.40 37.08 -21.16
C ALA A 51 37.64 36.29 -20.68
N GLY A 52 38.35 35.54 -21.53
CA GLY A 52 38.22 35.33 -22.98
C GLY A 52 39.34 34.43 -23.56
N ALA A 53 39.30 34.25 -24.89
CA ALA A 53 40.33 33.74 -25.82
C ALA A 53 40.72 32.24 -25.69
N SER A 54 41.03 31.43 -26.72
CA SER A 54 41.05 31.49 -28.20
C SER A 54 41.42 30.07 -28.71
N SER A 55 41.32 29.85 -30.04
CA SER A 55 41.78 28.69 -30.85
C SER A 55 40.72 27.58 -31.05
N SER A 56 40.11 27.34 -32.22
CA SER A 56 40.49 27.16 -33.64
C SER A 56 40.49 25.68 -34.04
N GLY A 57 39.62 25.29 -34.97
CA GLY A 57 39.81 24.05 -35.75
C GLY A 57 38.55 23.32 -36.22
N SER A 58 38.30 23.39 -37.54
CA SER A 58 37.73 22.35 -38.42
C SER A 58 36.22 22.02 -38.32
N THR A 59 35.33 22.50 -39.22
CA THR A 59 34.95 21.91 -40.54
C THR A 59 34.53 20.43 -40.45
N THR A 60 33.38 19.91 -40.90
CA THR A 60 32.35 20.29 -41.90
C THR A 60 31.03 19.52 -41.62
N ALA A 61 29.94 19.97 -42.24
CA ALA A 61 28.74 19.21 -42.65
C ALA A 61 27.74 18.71 -41.58
N ASP A 62 26.68 19.48 -41.33
CA ASP A 62 25.30 18.93 -41.20
C ASP A 62 24.24 20.04 -41.32
N THR A 63 24.01 20.52 -42.54
CA THR A 63 22.89 21.41 -42.87
C THR A 63 21.87 20.65 -43.70
N SER A 64 21.03 19.82 -43.06
CA SER A 64 19.77 19.37 -43.70
C SER A 64 18.59 19.13 -42.76
N ARG A 65 18.71 19.44 -41.46
CA ARG A 65 17.64 19.16 -40.47
C ARG A 65 16.80 20.35 -39.99
N ARG A 66 16.94 21.54 -40.59
CA ARG A 66 16.29 22.78 -40.10
C ARG A 66 15.04 23.26 -40.85
N HIS A 67 14.53 22.54 -41.86
CA HIS A 67 13.36 23.01 -42.63
C HIS A 67 12.03 22.31 -42.36
N SER A 68 11.98 21.25 -41.55
CA SER A 68 10.70 20.59 -41.19
C SER A 68 9.98 21.22 -39.98
N ARG A 69 10.63 22.09 -39.20
CA ARG A 69 10.03 22.71 -37.99
C ARG A 69 9.19 23.97 -38.26
N LYS A 70 9.15 24.53 -39.47
CA LYS A 70 8.45 25.80 -39.75
C LYS A 70 7.05 25.67 -40.36
N ARG A 71 6.56 24.47 -40.72
CA ARG A 71 5.21 24.32 -41.33
C ARG A 71 4.09 23.85 -40.40
N ILE A 72 4.35 23.59 -39.11
CA ILE A 72 3.29 23.19 -38.14
C ILE A 72 2.72 24.41 -37.36
N LEU A 73 3.29 25.61 -37.52
CA LEU A 73 2.89 26.80 -36.73
C LEU A 73 1.84 27.71 -37.40
N LYS A 74 1.18 27.28 -38.49
CA LYS A 74 0.27 28.17 -39.24
C LYS A 74 -1.22 27.77 -39.24
N ILE A 75 -1.63 26.82 -38.39
CA ILE A 75 -3.05 26.42 -38.27
C ILE A 75 -3.69 26.87 -36.93
N GLU A 76 -2.92 27.33 -35.93
CA GLU A 76 -3.47 27.72 -34.61
C GLU A 76 -3.63 29.24 -34.40
N LYS A 77 -3.68 30.05 -35.46
CA LYS A 77 -3.78 31.52 -35.35
C LYS A 77 -5.22 31.99 -35.19
N GLY A 78 -5.87 31.58 -34.10
CA GLY A 78 -7.24 32.03 -33.78
C GLY A 78 -7.77 31.67 -32.38
N ARG A 79 -7.10 30.80 -31.62
CA ARG A 79 -7.51 30.52 -30.23
C ARG A 79 -6.83 31.53 -29.30
N LYS A 80 -7.63 32.39 -28.67
CA LYS A 80 -7.19 33.43 -27.72
C LYS A 80 -6.30 32.80 -26.66
N ALA A 81 -5.09 33.34 -26.49
CA ALA A 81 -4.02 32.80 -25.64
C ALA A 81 -4.26 32.93 -24.12
N THR A 82 -5.48 33.22 -23.68
CA THR A 82 -5.82 33.49 -22.28
C THR A 82 -6.24 32.25 -21.48
N ASP A 83 -6.46 31.11 -22.14
CA ASP A 83 -6.86 29.85 -21.49
C ASP A 83 -5.80 28.75 -21.62
N ARG A 84 -4.51 29.09 -21.64
CA ARG A 84 -3.48 28.06 -21.48
C ARG A 84 -3.51 27.64 -20.00
N PRO A 85 -3.92 26.40 -19.67
CA PRO A 85 -4.01 25.97 -18.29
C PRO A 85 -2.61 26.07 -17.67
N PRO A 86 -2.47 26.59 -16.44
CA PRO A 86 -1.17 26.69 -15.79
C PRO A 86 -0.44 25.34 -15.84
N ASP A 87 0.77 25.33 -16.38
CA ASP A 87 1.60 24.13 -16.42
C ASP A 87 1.80 23.63 -14.97
N GLY A 88 1.14 22.52 -14.61
CA GLY A 88 1.21 21.96 -13.26
C GLY A 88 -0.13 21.57 -12.61
N ILE A 89 -1.28 21.71 -13.28
CA ILE A 89 -2.56 21.28 -12.71
C ILE A 89 -2.51 19.77 -12.40
N LYS A 90 -2.50 19.43 -11.09
CA LYS A 90 -2.62 18.06 -10.59
C LYS A 90 -3.94 17.46 -11.09
N TRP A 91 -3.94 16.18 -11.46
CA TRP A 91 -5.16 15.49 -11.87
C TRP A 91 -6.04 15.28 -10.66
N SER A 92 -7.28 15.80 -10.68
CA SER A 92 -8.24 15.47 -9.64
C SER A 92 -8.73 14.03 -9.79
N ASP A 93 -9.26 13.48 -8.70
CA ASP A 93 -9.84 12.15 -8.73
C ASP A 93 -11.11 12.14 -9.57
N GLU A 94 -11.95 13.18 -9.51
CA GLU A 94 -13.15 13.28 -10.35
C GLU A 94 -12.82 13.40 -11.84
N GLU A 95 -11.79 14.19 -12.19
CA GLU A 95 -11.30 14.29 -13.57
C GLU A 95 -10.81 12.93 -14.08
N THR A 96 -10.08 12.19 -13.23
CA THR A 96 -9.56 10.87 -13.57
C THR A 96 -10.70 9.86 -13.73
N THR A 97 -11.68 9.87 -12.84
CA THR A 97 -12.86 8.99 -12.91
C THR A 97 -13.66 9.24 -14.18
N LYS A 98 -14.02 10.50 -14.49
CA LYS A 98 -14.76 10.84 -15.72
C LYS A 98 -14.01 10.41 -16.99
N MET A 99 -12.68 10.60 -16.99
CA MET A 99 -11.82 10.15 -18.08
C MET A 99 -11.86 8.64 -18.26
N LEU A 100 -11.76 7.87 -17.16
CA LEU A 100 -11.79 6.41 -17.19
C LEU A 100 -13.16 5.87 -17.57
N GLU A 101 -14.25 6.41 -17.03
CA GLU A 101 -15.62 6.05 -17.40
C GLU A 101 -15.88 6.26 -18.89
N CYS A 102 -15.44 7.40 -19.44
CA CYS A 102 -15.59 7.69 -20.86
C CYS A 102 -14.71 6.79 -21.76
N LEU A 103 -13.62 6.22 -21.25
CA LEU A 103 -12.73 5.34 -22.00
C LEU A 103 -13.14 3.86 -21.87
N LEU A 104 -13.43 3.40 -20.66
CA LEU A 104 -13.54 1.99 -20.29
C LEU A 104 -14.96 1.57 -19.86
N GLY A 105 -15.86 2.52 -19.58
CA GLY A 105 -17.21 2.22 -19.09
C GLY A 105 -17.98 1.27 -20.01
N ALA A 106 -19.01 0.61 -19.46
CA ALA A 106 -19.88 -0.31 -20.21
C ALA A 106 -20.45 0.38 -21.47
N GLU A 107 -20.90 1.63 -21.31
CA GLU A 107 -21.48 2.48 -22.34
C GLU A 107 -20.44 3.24 -23.21
N SER A 108 -19.15 2.91 -23.08
CA SER A 108 -18.09 3.61 -23.80
C SER A 108 -18.06 3.24 -25.29
N VAL A 109 -18.60 4.13 -26.13
CA VAL A 109 -18.44 4.08 -27.61
C VAL A 109 -16.98 4.29 -28.03
N VAL A 110 -16.14 4.83 -27.14
CA VAL A 110 -14.74 5.18 -27.46
C VAL A 110 -13.79 3.99 -27.28
N PHE A 111 -14.21 2.93 -26.58
CA PHE A 111 -13.35 1.80 -26.28
C PHE A 111 -12.84 1.06 -27.54
N ASP A 112 -13.69 0.83 -28.53
CA ASP A 112 -13.26 0.19 -29.78
C ASP A 112 -12.29 1.06 -30.59
N SER A 113 -12.50 2.39 -30.52
CA SER A 113 -11.56 3.36 -31.08
C SER A 113 -10.22 3.34 -30.33
N LEU A 114 -10.22 3.06 -29.03
CA LEU A 114 -9.01 2.98 -28.22
C LEU A 114 -8.11 1.81 -28.64
N ARG A 115 -8.72 0.67 -29.02
CA ARG A 115 -8.00 -0.52 -29.50
C ARG A 115 -7.44 -0.33 -30.92
N THR A 116 -8.20 0.31 -31.80
CA THR A 116 -7.85 0.46 -33.23
C THR A 116 -6.98 1.69 -33.50
N ASN A 117 -7.35 2.84 -32.93
CA ASN A 117 -6.65 4.11 -33.11
C ASN A 117 -6.65 4.91 -31.80
N PRO A 118 -5.72 4.59 -30.86
CA PRO A 118 -5.70 5.18 -29.53
C PRO A 118 -5.58 6.70 -29.56
N LYS A 119 -4.82 7.25 -30.53
CA LYS A 119 -4.67 8.70 -30.69
C LYS A 119 -6.03 9.37 -30.93
N ARG A 120 -6.84 8.84 -31.84
CA ARG A 120 -8.18 9.39 -32.13
C ARG A 120 -9.12 9.26 -30.94
N ALA A 121 -9.05 8.14 -30.20
CA ALA A 121 -9.81 7.95 -28.98
C ALA A 121 -9.49 9.02 -27.92
N PHE A 122 -8.21 9.23 -27.62
CA PHE A 122 -7.78 10.25 -26.66
C PHE A 122 -8.15 11.67 -27.10
N MET A 123 -8.09 11.97 -28.40
CA MET A 123 -8.55 13.26 -28.92
C MET A 123 -10.05 13.48 -28.66
N LYS A 124 -10.90 12.48 -28.94
CA LYS A 124 -12.34 12.56 -28.66
C LYS A 124 -12.64 12.77 -27.18
N VAL A 125 -11.92 12.06 -26.30
CA VAL A 125 -12.10 12.21 -24.84
C VAL A 125 -11.64 13.58 -24.35
N ALA A 126 -10.49 14.06 -24.83
CA ALA A 126 -9.98 15.39 -24.49
C ALA A 126 -10.94 16.50 -24.90
N GLU A 127 -11.50 16.41 -26.10
CA GLU A 127 -12.48 17.35 -26.63
C GLU A 127 -13.80 17.29 -25.85
N ARG A 128 -14.34 16.08 -25.61
CA ARG A 128 -15.64 15.88 -24.96
C ARG A 128 -15.65 16.28 -23.48
N LEU A 129 -14.64 15.89 -22.71
CA LEU A 129 -14.64 16.07 -21.25
C LEU A 129 -13.96 17.36 -20.80
N PHE A 130 -12.86 17.73 -21.44
CA PHE A 130 -12.00 18.81 -20.95
C PHE A 130 -12.11 20.08 -21.78
N GLN A 131 -12.78 20.07 -22.94
CA GLN A 131 -13.04 21.25 -23.77
C GLN A 131 -11.75 22.07 -24.05
N GLY A 132 -10.61 21.39 -24.18
CA GLY A 132 -9.30 22.02 -24.39
C GLY A 132 -8.47 22.30 -23.14
N ARG A 133 -9.03 22.13 -21.93
CA ARG A 133 -8.28 22.28 -20.65
C ARG A 133 -7.17 21.24 -20.47
N ARG A 134 -7.32 20.06 -21.07
CA ARG A 134 -6.30 19.00 -21.08
C ARG A 134 -6.03 18.60 -22.52
N SER A 135 -4.75 18.54 -22.90
CA SER A 135 -4.36 18.01 -24.20
C SER A 135 -4.60 16.50 -24.28
N TRP A 136 -4.83 15.98 -25.48
CA TRP A 136 -4.97 14.53 -25.69
C TRP A 136 -3.70 13.76 -25.28
N GLU A 137 -2.53 14.38 -25.35
CA GLU A 137 -1.26 13.82 -24.86
C GLU A 137 -1.24 13.70 -23.33
N ALA A 138 -1.81 14.69 -22.62
CA ALA A 138 -1.95 14.63 -21.17
C ALA A 138 -2.91 13.51 -20.74
N VAL A 139 -4.05 13.37 -21.43
CA VAL A 139 -5.02 12.28 -21.23
C VAL A 139 -4.35 10.92 -21.47
N LYS A 140 -3.63 10.77 -22.60
CA LYS A 140 -2.88 9.54 -22.92
C LYS A 140 -1.86 9.22 -21.83
N SER A 141 -1.02 10.19 -21.45
CA SER A 141 0.01 10.02 -20.43
C SER A 141 -0.58 9.62 -19.07
N ARG A 142 -1.70 10.23 -18.67
CA ARG A 142 -2.43 9.87 -17.44
C ARG A 142 -2.97 8.45 -17.51
N TYR A 143 -3.62 8.09 -18.61
CA TYR A 143 -4.14 6.73 -18.84
C TYR A 143 -3.03 5.67 -18.80
N GLU A 144 -1.89 5.90 -19.45
CA GLU A 144 -0.76 4.96 -19.46
C GLU A 144 -0.17 4.74 -18.06
N ARG A 145 -0.06 5.80 -17.24
CA ARG A 145 0.37 5.67 -15.85
C ARG A 145 -0.60 4.82 -15.04
N LEU A 146 -1.90 5.08 -15.17
CA LEU A 146 -2.94 4.30 -14.49
C LEU A 146 -2.93 2.84 -14.94
N ARG A 147 -2.76 2.59 -16.24
CA ARG A 147 -2.64 1.23 -16.77
C ARG A 147 -1.44 0.49 -16.17
N LYS A 148 -0.29 1.15 -16.02
CA LYS A 148 0.88 0.56 -15.34
C LYS A 148 0.58 0.22 -13.88
N THR A 149 -0.10 1.13 -13.16
CA THR A 149 -0.54 0.90 -11.79
C THR A 149 -1.48 -0.30 -11.72
N PHE A 150 -2.46 -0.41 -12.62
CA PHE A 150 -3.35 -1.57 -12.70
C PHE A 150 -2.59 -2.87 -12.96
N SER A 151 -1.64 -2.89 -13.90
CA SER A 151 -0.78 -4.07 -14.12
C SER A 151 0.03 -4.46 -12.88
N ALA A 152 0.49 -3.48 -12.09
CA ALA A 152 1.16 -3.76 -10.82
C ALA A 152 0.19 -4.36 -9.79
N ILE A 153 -1.05 -3.87 -9.70
CA ILE A 153 -2.10 -4.43 -8.84
C ILE A 153 -2.37 -5.89 -9.21
N ILE A 154 -2.57 -6.20 -10.50
CA ILE A 154 -2.83 -7.58 -10.94
C ILE A 154 -1.64 -8.51 -10.65
N LYS A 155 -0.40 -8.04 -10.85
CA LYS A 155 0.82 -8.80 -10.47
C LYS A 155 0.87 -9.05 -8.95
N GLN A 156 0.49 -8.05 -8.15
CA GLN A 156 0.44 -8.20 -6.70
C GLN A 156 -0.66 -9.18 -6.27
N GLU A 157 -1.86 -9.08 -6.84
CA GLU A 157 -2.98 -9.99 -6.56
C GLU A 157 -2.66 -11.43 -6.99
N SER A 158 -1.97 -11.59 -8.13
CA SER A 158 -1.52 -12.91 -8.59
C SER A 158 -0.40 -13.50 -7.73
N PHE A 159 0.28 -12.69 -6.90
CA PHE A 159 1.26 -13.13 -5.89
C PHE A 159 0.64 -13.33 -4.49
N THR A 160 -0.37 -12.56 -4.10
CA THR A 160 -1.09 -12.74 -2.83
C THR A 160 -2.19 -13.82 -2.91
N GLY A 161 -2.64 -14.15 -4.12
CA GLY A 161 -3.58 -15.25 -4.38
C GLY A 161 -5.03 -14.81 -4.41
N GLY A 162 -5.29 -13.51 -4.63
CA GLY A 162 -6.63 -12.93 -4.74
C GLY A 162 -7.53 -13.03 -3.51
N SER A 163 -7.15 -13.81 -2.50
CA SER A 163 -7.96 -14.18 -1.34
C SER A 163 -7.22 -13.99 -0.02
N GLY A 164 -6.15 -13.17 -0.02
CA GLY A 164 -5.46 -12.79 1.20
C GLY A 164 -6.34 -11.85 2.00
N ASP A 165 -6.78 -12.31 3.17
CA ASP A 165 -7.45 -11.50 4.19
C ASP A 165 -6.68 -10.17 4.36
N PRO A 166 -7.31 -9.00 4.14
CA PRO A 166 -6.65 -7.70 4.24
C PRO A 166 -6.02 -7.44 5.62
N ASP A 167 -6.47 -8.16 6.66
CA ASP A 167 -5.95 -8.04 8.02
C ASP A 167 -4.71 -8.92 8.27
N ASN A 168 -4.37 -9.83 7.36
CA ASN A 168 -3.19 -10.67 7.50
C ASN A 168 -1.92 -9.94 7.04
N VAL A 169 -1.35 -9.14 7.95
CA VAL A 169 -0.12 -8.35 7.73
C VAL A 169 1.09 -9.23 7.38
N GLU A 170 1.12 -10.49 7.80
CA GLU A 170 2.22 -11.42 7.50
C GLU A 170 2.31 -11.75 6.00
N SER A 171 1.18 -11.82 5.30
CA SER A 171 1.16 -12.03 3.83
C SER A 171 1.83 -10.89 3.06
N ARG A 172 1.96 -9.69 3.65
CA ARG A 172 2.68 -8.56 3.03
C ARG A 172 4.20 -8.69 3.09
N THR A 173 4.75 -9.50 4.00
CA THR A 173 6.19 -9.72 4.07
C THR A 173 6.72 -10.49 2.85
N GLY A 174 5.87 -11.29 2.19
CA GLY A 174 6.19 -11.93 0.91
C GLY A 174 6.47 -10.93 -0.22
N ALA A 175 5.85 -9.74 -0.20
CA ALA A 175 6.14 -8.69 -1.19
C ALA A 175 7.57 -8.14 -1.03
N ALA A 176 8.11 -8.11 0.19
CA ALA A 176 9.52 -7.76 0.43
C ALA A 176 10.49 -8.78 -0.22
N GLN A 177 10.04 -10.02 -0.44
CA GLN A 177 10.83 -11.08 -1.06
C GLN A 177 10.90 -10.94 -2.59
N VAL A 178 9.88 -10.35 -3.23
CA VAL A 178 9.85 -10.08 -4.69
C VAL A 178 10.87 -9.00 -5.09
N HIS A 179 11.21 -8.07 -4.20
CA HIS A 179 12.29 -7.10 -4.44
C HIS A 179 13.67 -7.74 -4.67
N LYS A 180 13.86 -9.02 -4.30
CA LYS A 180 15.13 -9.72 -4.54
C LYS A 180 15.37 -10.09 -6.02
N GLU A 181 14.34 -10.08 -6.86
CA GLU A 181 14.47 -10.45 -8.29
C GLU A 181 14.76 -9.25 -9.23
N GLY A 182 15.04 -8.07 -8.67
CA GLY A 182 15.53 -6.91 -9.44
C GLY A 182 14.51 -6.22 -10.35
N GLU A 183 13.32 -6.81 -10.53
CA GLU A 183 12.18 -6.08 -11.05
C GLU A 183 11.54 -5.33 -9.88
N SER A 184 11.75 -4.01 -9.83
CA SER A 184 10.98 -3.11 -8.96
C SER A 184 9.52 -3.22 -9.39
N VAL A 185 8.83 -4.23 -8.88
CA VAL A 185 7.39 -4.33 -8.91
C VAL A 185 6.95 -3.18 -8.02
N PHE A 186 6.73 -2.06 -8.71
CA PHE A 186 6.39 -0.72 -8.26
C PHE A 186 5.93 -0.64 -6.81
N ASP A 187 6.50 0.32 -6.07
CA ASP A 187 6.13 0.71 -4.69
C ASP A 187 4.66 1.16 -4.61
N LEU A 188 3.74 0.23 -4.80
CA LEU A 188 2.32 0.48 -4.74
C LEU A 188 1.97 0.59 -3.26
N SER A 189 1.85 1.83 -2.79
CA SER A 189 1.41 2.07 -1.42
C SER A 189 0.05 1.40 -1.19
N PRO A 190 -0.16 0.73 -0.04
CA PRO A 190 -1.46 0.19 0.35
C PRO A 190 -2.59 1.23 0.28
N ALA A 191 -2.29 2.50 0.58
CA ALA A 191 -3.25 3.59 0.47
C ALA A 191 -3.69 3.83 -0.99
N ALA A 192 -2.77 3.67 -1.95
CA ALA A 192 -3.09 3.77 -3.37
C ALA A 192 -3.98 2.60 -3.82
N LEU A 193 -3.68 1.37 -3.38
CA LEU A 193 -4.53 0.21 -3.65
C LEU A 193 -5.95 0.41 -3.10
N ASN A 194 -6.08 0.77 -1.82
CA ASN A 194 -7.38 1.03 -1.21
C ASN A 194 -8.16 2.12 -1.93
N LYS A 195 -7.48 3.19 -2.37
CA LYS A 195 -8.09 4.26 -3.18
C LYS A 195 -8.61 3.73 -4.53
N TRP A 196 -7.87 2.86 -5.19
CA TRP A 196 -8.27 2.24 -6.46
C TRP A 196 -9.55 1.42 -6.34
N HIS A 197 -9.67 0.62 -5.28
CA HIS A 197 -10.89 -0.14 -5.00
C HIS A 197 -12.05 0.78 -4.57
N ARG A 198 -11.80 1.73 -3.66
CA ARG A 198 -12.84 2.65 -3.14
C ARG A 198 -13.48 3.50 -4.22
N ILE A 199 -12.68 4.03 -5.17
CA ILE A 199 -13.20 4.85 -6.27
C ILE A 199 -13.80 3.96 -7.39
N GLY A 200 -13.49 2.66 -7.41
CA GLY A 200 -13.95 1.73 -8.44
C GLY A 200 -13.11 1.73 -9.72
N TRP A 201 -11.94 2.37 -9.73
CA TRP A 201 -11.03 2.33 -10.88
C TRP A 201 -10.57 0.91 -11.19
N TYR A 202 -10.34 0.10 -10.16
CA TYR A 202 -10.01 -1.31 -10.34
C TYR A 202 -11.08 -2.04 -11.15
N MET A 203 -12.36 -1.88 -10.81
CA MET A 203 -13.46 -2.55 -11.50
C MET A 203 -13.56 -2.14 -12.97
N LEU A 204 -13.41 -0.85 -13.28
CA LEU A 204 -13.43 -0.35 -14.66
C LEU A 204 -12.33 -0.96 -15.52
N PHE A 205 -11.12 -1.11 -14.98
CA PHE A 205 -10.03 -1.77 -15.68
C PHE A 205 -10.25 -3.28 -15.76
N ASN A 206 -10.66 -3.92 -14.66
CA ASN A 206 -10.83 -5.36 -14.59
C ASN A 206 -11.95 -5.87 -15.51
N ASP A 207 -13.07 -5.14 -15.62
CA ASP A 207 -14.19 -5.52 -16.49
C ASP A 207 -13.77 -5.63 -17.97
N ARG A 208 -12.97 -4.68 -18.45
CA ARG A 208 -12.50 -4.65 -19.86
C ARG A 208 -11.21 -5.42 -20.11
N TRP A 209 -10.29 -5.44 -19.14
CA TRP A 209 -8.93 -5.98 -19.31
C TRP A 209 -8.65 -7.25 -18.50
N GLY A 210 -9.47 -7.57 -17.49
CA GLY A 210 -9.29 -8.77 -16.65
C GLY A 210 -9.48 -10.07 -17.41
N ASN A 211 -10.26 -10.06 -18.50
CA ASN A 211 -10.39 -11.21 -19.39
C ASN A 211 -9.26 -11.31 -20.44
N HIS A 212 -8.31 -10.36 -20.47
CA HIS A 212 -7.25 -10.39 -21.46
C HIS A 212 -6.18 -11.44 -21.08
N PRO A 213 -5.90 -12.45 -21.93
CA PRO A 213 -5.01 -13.56 -21.58
C PRO A 213 -3.56 -13.12 -21.29
N GLY A 214 -3.15 -11.95 -21.78
CA GLY A 214 -1.84 -11.37 -21.48
C GLY A 214 -1.69 -10.70 -20.10
N LEU A 215 -2.79 -10.51 -19.36
CA LEU A 215 -2.77 -9.94 -18.00
C LEU A 215 -3.16 -10.99 -16.96
N SER A 216 -4.10 -11.86 -17.30
CA SER A 216 -4.47 -13.03 -16.51
C SER A 216 -3.58 -14.22 -16.87
N GLN A 217 -2.27 -14.08 -16.67
CA GLN A 217 -1.45 -15.28 -16.56
C GLN A 217 -1.90 -15.98 -15.29
N ARG A 218 -2.67 -17.06 -15.47
CA ARG A 218 -2.89 -18.06 -14.43
C ARG A 218 -1.52 -18.68 -14.17
N THR A 219 -0.71 -18.00 -13.36
CA THR A 219 0.52 -18.58 -12.84
C THR A 219 0.05 -19.80 -12.08
N GLU A 220 0.24 -20.98 -12.67
CA GLU A 220 0.04 -22.24 -11.97
C GLU A 220 0.97 -22.17 -10.77
N ARG A 221 0.38 -21.77 -9.65
CA ARG A 221 1.04 -21.90 -8.38
C ARG A 221 1.19 -23.39 -8.23
N TRP A 222 2.42 -23.85 -8.42
CA TRP A 222 2.88 -25.05 -7.79
C TRP A 222 2.79 -24.71 -6.31
N SER A 223 1.58 -24.86 -5.74
CA SER A 223 1.38 -24.94 -4.30
C SER A 223 2.39 -25.98 -3.91
N GLY A 224 3.52 -25.52 -3.37
CA GLY A 224 4.65 -26.37 -3.09
C GLY A 224 4.06 -27.59 -2.42
N GLN A 225 4.33 -28.78 -2.97
CA GLN A 225 4.11 -30.00 -2.22
C GLN A 225 4.78 -29.73 -0.89
N LEU A 226 3.97 -29.38 0.12
CA LEU A 226 4.37 -29.47 1.50
C LEU A 226 4.73 -30.93 1.58
N SER A 227 6.03 -31.20 1.57
CA SER A 227 6.56 -32.55 1.74
C SER A 227 5.79 -33.12 2.91
N ASP A 228 5.00 -34.15 2.63
CA ASP A 228 4.10 -34.80 3.58
C ASP A 228 4.91 -35.08 4.83
N MET A 229 4.77 -34.22 5.84
CA MET A 229 5.50 -34.36 7.08
C MET A 229 4.68 -35.39 7.83
N GLU A 230 4.99 -36.66 7.57
CA GLU A 230 4.34 -37.80 8.17
C GLU A 230 4.44 -37.62 9.69
N VAL A 231 3.31 -37.26 10.31
CA VAL A 231 3.18 -37.15 11.76
C VAL A 231 3.31 -38.57 12.29
N VAL A 232 4.54 -39.01 12.54
CA VAL A 232 4.81 -40.23 13.28
C VAL A 232 4.18 -40.04 14.66
N ARG A 233 3.00 -40.64 14.86
CA ARG A 233 2.39 -40.79 16.17
C ARG A 233 3.31 -41.69 16.98
N ILE A 234 4.17 -41.07 17.79
CA ILE A 234 4.91 -41.79 18.83
C ILE A 234 3.87 -42.21 19.86
N ALA A 235 3.48 -43.48 19.82
CA ALA A 235 2.70 -44.09 20.87
C ALA A 235 3.53 -44.01 22.16
N SER A 236 3.00 -43.32 23.16
CA SER A 236 3.53 -43.31 24.51
C SER A 236 3.40 -44.72 25.09
N ASP A 237 4.52 -45.44 25.16
CA ASP A 237 4.66 -46.59 26.02
C ASP A 237 5.80 -46.31 27.01
N ASP A 238 5.47 -46.51 28.28
CA ASP A 238 6.16 -46.08 29.48
C ASP A 238 7.21 -47.14 29.86
N SER A 239 8.50 -46.89 29.57
CA SER A 239 9.63 -47.54 30.25
C SER A 239 11.00 -46.91 29.94
N GLU A 240 11.69 -46.60 31.05
CA GLU A 240 13.03 -46.06 31.34
C GLU A 240 14.27 -46.64 30.56
N PRO A 241 15.48 -46.05 30.70
CA PRO A 241 16.31 -45.58 29.59
C PRO A 241 17.56 -46.43 29.33
N SER A 242 17.97 -46.49 28.06
CA SER A 242 19.38 -46.59 27.69
C SER A 242 19.62 -46.43 26.19
N ASP A 243 20.58 -45.55 25.90
CA ASP A 243 21.61 -45.68 24.88
C ASP A 243 21.32 -45.29 23.40
N SER A 244 22.06 -44.24 22.99
CA SER A 244 22.59 -43.97 21.65
C SER A 244 21.64 -43.90 20.44
N LEU A 245 21.19 -42.68 20.11
CA LEU A 245 20.50 -42.36 18.86
C LEU A 245 21.47 -42.19 17.69
N LEU A 246 21.67 -43.27 16.92
CA LEU A 246 22.22 -43.21 15.57
C LEU A 246 21.13 -42.80 14.57
N ILE A 247 21.30 -41.63 13.97
CA ILE A 247 20.48 -41.16 12.85
C ILE A 247 20.85 -42.00 11.62
N ARG A 248 19.94 -42.87 11.18
CA ARG A 248 20.05 -43.60 9.91
C ARG A 248 19.28 -42.85 8.81
N PRO A 249 19.93 -42.41 7.72
CA PRO A 249 19.24 -41.86 6.57
C PRO A 249 18.50 -42.97 5.82
N THR A 250 17.17 -42.87 5.74
CA THR A 250 16.35 -43.80 4.94
C THR A 250 16.47 -43.47 3.45
N LYS A 251 16.44 -44.55 2.67
CA LYS A 251 16.78 -44.59 1.25
C LYS A 251 15.72 -43.87 0.40
N LYS A 252 16.19 -43.04 -0.52
CA LYS A 252 15.39 -42.40 -1.57
C LYS A 252 14.72 -43.49 -2.44
N VAL A 253 13.40 -43.49 -2.48
CA VAL A 253 12.62 -44.24 -3.46
C VAL A 253 12.67 -43.48 -4.79
N LYS A 254 13.26 -44.13 -5.79
CA LYS A 254 13.39 -43.65 -7.17
C LYS A 254 12.07 -43.91 -7.89
N LEU A 255 11.27 -42.86 -8.09
CA LEU A 255 10.14 -42.89 -9.02
C LEU A 255 10.69 -42.65 -10.44
N GLU A 256 10.51 -43.67 -11.29
CA GLU A 256 10.88 -43.68 -12.70
C GLU A 256 10.03 -42.67 -13.48
N ALA A 257 10.71 -41.87 -14.31
CA ALA A 257 10.14 -40.80 -15.11
C ALA A 257 9.58 -41.31 -16.44
N SER A 258 8.47 -40.73 -16.89
CA SER A 258 7.98 -40.82 -18.27
C SER A 258 8.21 -39.49 -19.00
N GLY A 259 9.29 -39.46 -19.79
CA GLY A 259 9.43 -38.85 -21.11
C GLY A 259 8.92 -37.43 -21.41
N VAL A 260 9.85 -36.48 -21.56
CA VAL A 260 9.72 -35.29 -22.44
C VAL A 260 11.10 -35.00 -23.09
N PRO A 261 11.16 -34.67 -24.40
CA PRO A 261 12.39 -34.78 -25.19
C PRO A 261 13.37 -33.60 -25.06
N GLU A 262 14.60 -33.97 -25.38
CA GLU A 262 15.89 -33.33 -25.17
C GLU A 262 16.14 -32.15 -26.13
N SER A 263 16.32 -30.94 -25.59
CA SER A 263 16.82 -29.77 -26.31
C SER A 263 18.35 -29.75 -26.26
N ARG A 264 18.96 -30.21 -27.35
CA ARG A 264 20.39 -30.27 -27.62
C ARG A 264 21.00 -28.87 -27.79
N GLN A 265 21.61 -28.31 -26.75
CA GLN A 265 22.57 -27.22 -26.90
C GLN A 265 23.93 -27.61 -26.31
N LYS A 266 24.88 -27.85 -27.23
CA LYS A 266 26.29 -28.11 -26.96
C LYS A 266 26.91 -26.86 -26.34
N ARG A 267 27.25 -26.90 -25.05
CA ARG A 267 28.13 -25.92 -24.40
C ARG A 267 29.48 -26.57 -24.15
N THR A 268 30.48 -26.05 -24.83
CA THR A 268 31.90 -26.42 -24.74
C THR A 268 32.40 -26.32 -23.30
N THR A 269 32.90 -27.44 -22.80
CA THR A 269 33.55 -27.62 -21.50
C THR A 269 34.92 -26.95 -21.49
N ALA A 270 35.04 -25.81 -20.80
CA ALA A 270 36.33 -25.26 -20.38
C ALA A 270 36.70 -25.87 -19.03
N SER A 271 37.94 -26.35 -18.94
CA SER A 271 38.55 -27.04 -17.81
C SER A 271 38.44 -26.27 -16.48
N PRO A 272 38.12 -26.93 -15.34
CA PRO A 272 38.14 -26.31 -14.03
C PRO A 272 39.59 -26.14 -13.55
N LYS A 273 40.03 -24.90 -13.37
CA LYS A 273 41.27 -24.60 -12.64
C LYS A 273 41.04 -24.90 -11.14
N PRO A 274 41.95 -25.63 -10.47
CA PRO A 274 41.89 -25.80 -9.02
C PRO A 274 42.17 -24.45 -8.36
N CYS A 275 41.13 -23.88 -7.75
CA CYS A 275 41.24 -22.70 -6.91
C CYS A 275 41.84 -23.14 -5.56
N LEU A 276 43.03 -22.64 -5.25
CA LEU A 276 43.68 -22.75 -3.94
C LEU A 276 42.87 -21.93 -2.92
N GLU A 277 41.88 -22.54 -2.28
CA GLU A 277 41.17 -21.97 -1.14
C GLU A 277 41.62 -22.68 0.14
N MET A 278 42.69 -22.19 0.77
CA MET A 278 43.09 -22.60 2.13
C MET A 278 43.72 -21.44 2.91
N THR A 279 43.21 -20.21 2.73
CA THR A 279 43.74 -19.03 3.45
C THR A 279 42.70 -18.03 3.97
N CYS A 280 41.38 -18.29 3.88
CA CYS A 280 40.39 -17.31 4.34
C CYS A 280 40.01 -17.42 5.84
N LEU A 281 40.65 -18.32 6.61
CA LEU A 281 40.37 -18.51 8.04
C LEU A 281 41.21 -17.65 8.98
N GLN A 282 41.88 -16.60 8.49
CA GLN A 282 42.34 -15.52 9.37
C GLN A 282 41.13 -14.65 9.73
N THR A 283 40.44 -15.06 10.79
CA THR A 283 39.39 -14.33 11.49
C THR A 283 39.87 -12.91 11.81
N ASN A 284 39.49 -11.97 10.96
CA ASN A 284 39.81 -10.56 11.13
C ASN A 284 38.85 -9.98 12.18
N PRO A 285 39.32 -9.56 13.38
CA PRO A 285 38.44 -9.11 14.47
C PRO A 285 37.53 -7.95 14.06
N ALA A 286 37.98 -7.09 13.14
CA ALA A 286 37.18 -6.01 12.57
C ALA A 286 35.92 -6.49 11.82
N PHE A 287 35.96 -7.67 11.21
CA PHE A 287 34.78 -8.24 10.54
C PHE A 287 33.74 -8.75 11.56
N LEU A 288 34.20 -9.28 12.70
CA LEU A 288 33.29 -9.70 13.78
C LEU A 288 32.64 -8.49 14.46
N GLU A 289 33.37 -7.40 14.67
CA GLU A 289 32.83 -6.16 15.22
C GLU A 289 31.78 -5.52 14.29
N THR A 290 32.08 -5.43 13.00
CA THR A 290 31.13 -4.87 12.01
C THR A 290 29.87 -5.71 11.88
N THR A 291 29.98 -7.04 11.86
CA THR A 291 28.80 -7.92 11.83
C THR A 291 28.00 -7.90 13.14
N SER A 292 28.67 -7.75 14.29
CA SER A 292 28.01 -7.57 15.59
C SER A 292 27.24 -6.24 15.64
N ASN A 293 27.87 -5.14 15.23
CA ASN A 293 27.25 -3.82 15.18
C ASN A 293 26.06 -3.79 14.22
N ALA A 294 26.16 -4.41 13.04
CA ALA A 294 25.05 -4.53 12.09
C ALA A 294 23.85 -5.32 12.67
N LYS A 295 24.12 -6.38 13.45
CA LYS A 295 23.07 -7.13 14.15
C LYS A 295 22.41 -6.30 15.24
N ASN A 296 23.19 -5.54 16.01
CA ASN A 296 22.67 -4.66 17.06
C ASN A 296 21.80 -3.54 16.48
N SER A 297 22.25 -2.87 15.40
CA SER A 297 21.43 -1.86 14.71
C SER A 297 20.15 -2.44 14.12
N ARG A 298 20.20 -3.67 13.59
CA ARG A 298 19.00 -4.37 13.12
C ARG A 298 18.03 -4.69 14.26
N LEU A 299 18.55 -5.11 15.41
CA LEU A 299 17.74 -5.42 16.60
C LEU A 299 17.08 -4.14 17.17
N GLU A 300 17.81 -3.04 17.20
CA GLU A 300 17.28 -1.73 17.62
C GLU A 300 16.15 -1.23 16.71
N LEU A 301 16.31 -1.37 15.39
CA LEU A 301 15.26 -1.02 14.43
C LEU A 301 14.00 -1.88 14.60
N LEU A 302 14.15 -3.18 14.89
CA LEU A 302 13.03 -4.06 15.18
C LEU A 302 12.30 -3.64 16.48
N LYS A 303 13.05 -3.33 17.53
CA LYS A 303 12.49 -2.84 18.80
C LYS A 303 11.75 -1.50 18.63
N GLN A 304 12.29 -0.61 17.81
CA GLN A 304 11.63 0.67 17.50
C GLN A 304 10.32 0.46 16.73
N ARG A 305 10.30 -0.48 15.77
CA ARG A 305 9.10 -0.84 15.02
C ARG A 305 8.02 -1.43 15.90
N GLU A 306 8.38 -2.36 16.79
CA GLU A 306 7.47 -2.94 17.79
C GLU A 306 6.87 -1.85 18.69
N GLN A 307 7.69 -0.91 19.15
CA GLN A 307 7.21 0.22 19.97
C GLN A 307 6.23 1.14 19.22
N GLN A 308 6.46 1.39 17.92
CA GLN A 308 5.52 2.16 17.10
C GLN A 308 4.19 1.43 16.91
N GLU A 309 4.23 0.11 16.74
CA GLU A 309 3.02 -0.72 16.62
C GLU A 309 2.19 -0.70 17.90
N LEU A 310 2.82 -0.86 19.07
CA LEU A 310 2.16 -0.75 20.37
C LEU A 310 1.51 0.63 20.57
N ARG A 311 2.20 1.72 20.22
CA ARG A 311 1.62 3.08 20.28
C ARG A 311 0.41 3.23 19.35
N SER A 312 0.49 2.66 18.14
CA SER A 312 -0.64 2.69 17.20
C SER A 312 -1.85 1.91 17.73
N GLN A 313 -1.62 0.77 18.39
CA GLN A 313 -2.69 -0.02 19.03
C GLN A 313 -3.30 0.74 20.21
N GLU A 314 -2.48 1.40 21.04
CA GLU A 314 -2.95 2.22 22.16
C GLU A 314 -3.82 3.38 21.68
N ILE A 315 -3.38 4.12 20.65
CA ILE A 315 -4.17 5.20 20.05
C ILE A 315 -5.52 4.68 19.53
N ARG A 316 -5.52 3.49 18.90
CA ARG A 316 -6.74 2.85 18.40
C ARG A 316 -7.72 2.51 19.52
N LEU A 317 -7.24 1.88 20.59
CA LEU A 317 -8.08 1.52 21.75
C LEU A 317 -8.64 2.76 22.46
N VAL A 318 -7.84 3.81 22.61
CA VAL A 318 -8.31 5.08 23.19
C VAL A 318 -9.40 5.70 22.32
N LYS A 319 -9.23 5.66 21.00
CA LYS A 319 -10.24 6.17 20.06
C LYS A 319 -11.54 5.35 20.15
N GLU A 320 -11.44 4.02 20.13
CA GLU A 320 -12.61 3.13 20.23
C GLU A 320 -13.35 3.33 21.56
N ARG A 321 -12.64 3.53 22.68
CA ARG A 321 -13.25 3.86 23.98
C ARG A 321 -14.03 5.19 23.95
N LYS A 322 -13.43 6.24 23.37
CA LYS A 322 -14.10 7.55 23.24
C LYS A 322 -15.32 7.47 22.33
N GLU A 323 -15.24 6.71 21.25
CA GLU A 323 -16.38 6.50 20.35
C GLU A 323 -17.51 5.72 21.04
N ALA A 324 -17.18 4.70 21.84
CA ALA A 324 -18.16 3.96 22.64
C ALA A 324 -18.83 4.85 23.71
N GLU A 325 -18.05 5.69 24.41
CA GLU A 325 -18.58 6.65 25.39
C GLU A 325 -19.54 7.66 24.73
N LEU A 326 -19.16 8.23 23.59
CA LEU A 326 -20.02 9.12 22.82
C LEU A 326 -21.29 8.41 22.31
N ALA A 327 -21.19 7.14 21.90
CA ALA A 327 -22.33 6.35 21.48
C ALA A 327 -23.30 6.09 22.64
N GLU A 328 -22.80 5.80 23.84
CA GLU A 328 -23.61 5.63 25.05
C GLU A 328 -24.34 6.93 25.42
N ILE A 329 -23.64 8.07 25.37
CA ILE A 329 -24.24 9.39 25.61
C ILE A 329 -25.33 9.67 24.58
N ASN A 330 -25.07 9.44 23.30
CA ASN A 330 -26.06 9.63 22.25
C ASN A 330 -27.28 8.72 22.41
N ALA A 331 -27.09 7.47 22.85
CA ALA A 331 -28.18 6.56 23.17
C ALA A 331 -29.04 7.10 24.32
N LYS A 332 -28.43 7.58 25.42
CA LYS A 332 -29.14 8.19 26.55
C LYS A 332 -29.93 9.43 26.13
N VAL A 333 -29.33 10.32 25.35
CA VAL A 333 -29.99 11.52 24.81
C VAL A 333 -31.17 11.15 23.90
N LYS A 334 -31.01 10.12 23.07
CA LYS A 334 -32.09 9.63 22.19
C LYS A 334 -33.26 9.09 23.01
N THR A 335 -33.01 8.23 23.99
CA THR A 335 -34.05 7.69 24.88
C THR A 335 -34.77 8.80 25.65
N ALA A 336 -34.03 9.79 26.17
CA ALA A 336 -34.64 10.93 26.86
C ALA A 336 -35.56 11.75 25.94
N ARG A 337 -35.18 11.96 24.67
CA ARG A 337 -36.02 12.62 23.67
C ARG A 337 -37.28 11.81 23.35
N GLU A 338 -37.17 10.49 23.24
CA GLU A 338 -38.33 9.61 23.00
C GLU A 338 -39.34 9.69 24.17
N ILE A 339 -38.87 9.67 25.42
CA ILE A 339 -39.72 9.83 26.61
C ILE A 339 -40.48 11.17 26.61
N LEU A 340 -39.83 12.25 26.17
CA LEU A 340 -40.46 13.57 26.09
C LEU A 340 -41.45 13.70 24.93
N ALA A 341 -41.29 12.91 23.87
CA ALA A 341 -42.19 12.92 22.72
C ALA A 341 -43.53 12.20 23.00
N THR A 342 -43.55 11.25 23.93
CA THR A 342 -44.76 10.51 24.30
C THR A 342 -45.66 11.31 25.25
N PRO A 343 -46.93 11.62 24.87
CA PRO A 343 -47.80 12.49 25.66
C PRO A 343 -48.23 11.87 27.01
N ASP A 344 -48.46 10.55 27.06
CA ASP A 344 -48.99 9.84 28.23
C ASP A 344 -47.93 9.39 29.26
N MET A 345 -46.69 9.86 29.14
CA MET A 345 -45.65 9.53 30.12
C MET A 345 -45.83 10.29 31.44
N PRO A 346 -45.60 9.66 32.60
CA PRO A 346 -45.72 10.30 33.92
C PRO A 346 -44.74 11.48 34.07
N GLU A 347 -45.16 12.51 34.80
CA GLU A 347 -44.44 13.77 34.98
C GLU A 347 -43.01 13.53 35.51
N ASP A 348 -42.85 12.64 36.50
CA ASP A 348 -41.56 12.30 37.12
C ASP A 348 -40.52 11.81 36.10
N LEU A 349 -40.94 10.98 35.12
CA LEU A 349 -40.05 10.48 34.08
C LEU A 349 -39.70 11.56 33.05
N LYS A 350 -40.61 12.49 32.78
CA LYS A 350 -40.35 13.65 31.92
C LYS A 350 -39.35 14.60 32.60
N GLU A 351 -39.43 14.81 33.90
CA GLU A 351 -38.45 15.60 34.66
C GLU A 351 -37.06 14.95 34.66
N ALA A 352 -36.98 13.63 34.87
CA ALA A 352 -35.73 12.88 34.78
C ALA A 352 -35.11 12.99 33.36
N ALA A 353 -35.92 12.84 32.31
CA ALA A 353 -35.46 12.98 30.93
C ALA A 353 -34.94 14.40 30.63
N LYS A 354 -35.60 15.45 31.13
CA LYS A 354 -35.13 16.84 31.01
C LYS A 354 -33.80 17.05 31.74
N SER A 355 -33.63 16.47 32.93
CA SER A 355 -32.38 16.53 33.69
C SER A 355 -31.20 15.92 32.92
N VAL A 356 -31.40 14.74 32.32
CA VAL A 356 -30.40 14.09 31.46
C VAL A 356 -30.02 14.98 30.27
N LEU A 357 -31.00 15.59 29.60
CA LEU A 357 -30.72 16.49 28.47
C LEU A 357 -29.95 17.75 28.88
N LEU A 358 -30.27 18.33 30.05
CA LEU A 358 -29.55 19.49 30.56
C LEU A 358 -28.09 19.15 30.88
N GLN A 359 -27.82 17.98 31.45
CA GLN A 359 -26.47 17.53 31.77
C GLN A 359 -25.56 17.41 30.53
N TYR A 360 -26.12 17.15 29.35
CA TYR A 360 -25.36 17.02 28.10
C TYR A 360 -25.36 18.27 27.21
N LEU A 361 -26.10 19.32 27.59
CA LEU A 361 -26.15 20.59 26.87
C LEU A 361 -25.24 21.67 27.49
N THR A 362 -24.83 21.49 28.75
CA THR A 362 -23.78 22.27 29.42
C THR A 362 -22.41 21.73 29.10
#